data_AF-A0AAW9DAH5-F1
#
_entry.id   AF-A0AAW9DAH5-F1
#
_cell.length_a   1.000
_cell.length_b   1.000
_cell.length_c   1.000
_cell.angle_alpha   90.00
_cell.angle_beta   90.00
_cell.angle_gamma   90.00
#
_symmetry.space_group_name_H-M   'P 1'
#
loop_
_entity.id
_entity.type
_entity.pdbx_description
1 polymer ?
#
loop_
_entity_poly.entity_id
_entity_poly.type
_entity_poly.pdbx_seq_one_letter_code
_entity_poly.pdbx_strand_id
1 'polypeptide(L)'
;MTEQEAENKIKSFIPSSIKQTTIEVVKRESISRLEHTSTFAIIFKHTKENALLMVDVAKKLALSEPKLKFDGSEVDEKFNIEHTAVFITATIK
;
A
#
# COMPACT_ATOMS: atom_id res chain seq x y z
N MET A 1 -5.00 -13.26 -7.47
CA MET A 1 -3.97 -13.35 -6.40
C MET A 1 -4.74 -13.35 -5.12
N THR A 2 -4.25 -14.01 -4.08
CA THR A 2 -4.90 -13.95 -2.77
C THR A 2 -4.51 -12.66 -2.04
N GLU A 3 -5.27 -12.27 -1.00
CA GLU A 3 -4.90 -11.11 -0.17
C GLU A 3 -3.53 -11.30 0.47
N GLN A 4 -3.23 -12.51 0.94
CA GLN A 4 -1.94 -12.85 1.56
C GLN A 4 -0.77 -12.71 0.56
N GLU A 5 -0.95 -13.12 -0.68
CA GLU A 5 0.06 -12.94 -1.74
C GLU A 5 0.31 -11.45 -2.01
N ALA A 6 -0.76 -10.65 -2.07
CA ALA A 6 -0.66 -9.20 -2.26
C ALA A 6 0.08 -8.54 -1.08
N GLU A 7 -0.29 -8.88 0.15
CA GLU A 7 0.36 -8.38 1.35
C GLU A 7 1.86 -8.74 1.39
N ASN A 8 2.21 -10.00 1.11
CA ASN A 8 3.60 -10.47 1.08
C ASN A 8 4.42 -9.74 0.01
N LYS A 9 3.84 -9.50 -1.17
CA LYS A 9 4.48 -8.72 -2.23
C LYS A 9 4.68 -7.27 -1.82
N ILE A 10 3.68 -6.64 -1.21
CA ILE A 10 3.81 -5.26 -0.72
C ILE A 10 4.92 -5.21 0.34
N LYS A 11 4.95 -6.14 1.30
CA LYS A 11 6.00 -6.26 2.32
C LYS A 11 7.39 -6.39 1.72
N SER A 12 7.57 -7.19 0.68
CA SER A 12 8.89 -7.42 0.07
C SER A 12 9.45 -6.20 -0.65
N PHE A 13 8.59 -5.25 -1.04
CA PHE A 13 8.98 -4.02 -1.71
C PHE A 13 9.25 -2.86 -0.75
N ILE A 14 8.71 -2.92 0.47
CA ILE A 14 8.98 -1.91 1.50
C ILE A 14 10.49 -1.88 1.80
N PRO A 15 11.16 -0.73 1.63
CA PRO A 15 12.57 -0.59 1.95
C PRO A 15 12.84 -0.88 3.42
N SER A 16 13.88 -1.66 3.71
CA SER A 16 14.29 -1.99 5.09
C SER A 16 14.72 -0.77 5.92
N SER A 17 15.00 0.36 5.27
CA SER A 17 15.24 1.66 5.92
C SER A 17 14.00 2.23 6.60
N ILE A 18 12.79 1.90 6.12
CA ILE A 18 11.53 2.35 6.70
C ILE A 18 11.13 1.34 7.79
N LYS A 19 11.33 1.71 9.05
CA LYS A 19 10.98 0.88 10.20
C LYS A 19 9.52 1.07 10.59
N GLN A 20 8.98 0.10 11.33
CA GLN A 20 7.63 0.15 11.93
C GLN A 20 6.52 0.36 10.89
N THR A 21 6.64 -0.29 9.72
CA THR A 21 5.58 -0.28 8.73
C THR A 21 4.48 -1.26 9.12
N THR A 22 3.24 -0.79 9.13
CA THR A 22 2.03 -1.62 9.26
C THR A 22 1.33 -1.64 7.91
N ILE A 23 0.78 -2.80 7.53
CA ILE A 23 -0.03 -2.94 6.33
C ILE A 23 -1.43 -3.38 6.76
N GLU A 24 -2.44 -2.62 6.35
CA GLU A 24 -3.83 -2.90 6.69
C GLU A 24 -4.70 -2.90 5.45
N VAL A 25 -5.71 -3.77 5.39
CA VAL A 25 -6.72 -3.73 4.33
C VAL A 25 -7.83 -2.79 4.77
N VAL A 26 -7.92 -1.62 4.13
CA VAL A 26 -8.86 -0.55 4.50
C VAL A 26 -10.15 -0.57 3.70
N LYS A 27 -10.15 -1.22 2.53
CA LYS A 27 -11.32 -1.32 1.66
C LYS A 27 -11.33 -2.61 0.86
N ARG A 28 -12.51 -3.20 0.68
CA ARG A 28 -12.76 -4.32 -0.23
C ARG A 28 -13.96 -4.00 -1.11
N GLU A 29 -13.82 -4.07 -2.43
CA GLU A 29 -14.92 -3.83 -3.37
C GLU A 29 -15.07 -4.97 -4.35
N SER A 30 -16.27 -5.54 -4.45
CA SER A 30 -16.53 -6.64 -5.38
C SER A 30 -16.44 -6.17 -6.84
N ILE A 31 -15.68 -6.92 -7.66
CA ILE A 31 -15.70 -6.79 -9.12
C ILE A 31 -16.67 -7.82 -9.71
N SER A 32 -16.64 -9.06 -9.21
CA SER A 32 -17.49 -10.16 -9.64
C SER A 32 -17.76 -11.13 -8.48
N ARG A 33 -18.45 -12.25 -8.75
CA ARG A 33 -18.65 -13.32 -7.75
C ARG A 33 -17.36 -13.97 -7.26
N LEU A 34 -16.28 -13.88 -8.04
CA LEU A 34 -15.01 -14.54 -7.77
C LEU A 34 -13.85 -13.55 -7.63
N GLU A 35 -14.09 -12.25 -7.79
CA GLU A 35 -13.02 -11.25 -7.80
C GLU A 35 -13.45 -9.99 -7.05
N HIS A 36 -12.52 -9.42 -6.30
CA HIS A 36 -12.68 -8.16 -5.60
C HIS A 36 -11.39 -7.36 -5.64
N THR A 37 -11.48 -6.05 -5.52
CA THR A 37 -10.33 -5.21 -5.21
C THR A 37 -10.16 -5.14 -3.70
N SER A 38 -8.92 -5.21 -3.23
CA SER A 38 -8.55 -4.92 -1.84
C SER A 38 -7.56 -3.77 -1.81
N THR A 39 -7.91 -2.69 -1.13
CA THR A 39 -7.03 -1.53 -0.92
C THR A 39 -6.25 -1.74 0.37
N PHE A 40 -4.93 -1.77 0.24
CA PHE A 40 -3.97 -1.87 1.32
C PHE A 40 -3.43 -0.48 1.66
N ALA A 41 -3.48 -0.11 2.94
CA ALA A 41 -2.82 1.05 3.48
C ALA A 41 -1.48 0.63 4.10
N ILE A 42 -0.39 1.21 3.60
CA ILE A 42 0.95 1.04 4.16
C ILE A 42 1.20 2.23 5.07
N ILE A 43 1.09 2.02 6.37
CA ILE A 43 1.22 3.05 7.40
C ILE A 43 2.65 3.01 7.93
N PHE A 44 3.32 4.16 7.96
CA PHE A 44 4.69 4.28 8.44
C PHE A 44 4.93 5.66 9.05
N LYS A 45 5.99 5.76 9.87
CA LYS A 45 6.37 7.04 10.47
C LYS A 45 6.68 8.09 9.40
N HIS A 46 6.00 9.24 9.49
CA HIS A 46 6.18 10.33 8.56
C HIS A 46 7.58 10.93 8.69
N THR A 47 8.32 10.86 7.59
CA THR A 47 9.39 11.80 7.24
C THR A 47 9.25 12.09 5.76
N LYS A 48 9.68 13.27 5.32
CA LYS A 48 9.64 13.63 3.89
C LYS A 48 10.39 12.60 3.02
N GLU A 49 11.52 12.11 3.52
CA GLU A 49 12.34 11.09 2.86
C GLU A 49 11.61 9.75 2.74
N ASN A 50 11.00 9.26 3.83
CA ASN A 50 10.27 8.00 3.83
C ASN A 50 9.03 8.08 2.93
N ALA A 51 8.31 9.21 2.95
CA ALA A 51 7.14 9.41 2.11
C ALA A 51 7.49 9.38 0.62
N LEU A 52 8.54 10.11 0.22
CA LEU A 52 9.01 10.10 -1.16
C LEU A 52 9.49 8.71 -1.60
N LEU A 53 10.26 8.04 -0.74
CA LEU A 53 10.77 6.70 -1.01
C LEU A 53 9.62 5.68 -1.16
N MET A 54 8.63 5.73 -0.28
CA MET A 54 7.49 4.82 -0.33
C MET A 54 6.63 5.05 -1.58
N VAL A 55 6.43 6.31 -1.98
CA VAL A 55 5.69 6.64 -3.21
C VAL A 55 6.43 6.13 -4.45
N ASP A 56 7.76 6.30 -4.52
CA ASP A 56 8.57 5.78 -5.63
C ASP A 56 8.50 4.25 -5.71
N VAL A 57 8.64 3.58 -4.57
CA VAL A 57 8.52 2.11 -4.46
C VAL A 57 7.13 1.63 -4.86
N ALA A 58 6.07 2.27 -4.36
CA ALA A 58 4.70 1.88 -4.67
C ALA A 58 4.37 2.06 -6.16
N LYS A 59 4.88 3.12 -6.79
CA LYS A 59 4.76 3.33 -8.24
C LYS A 59 5.51 2.26 -9.02
N LYS A 60 6.76 1.94 -8.63
CA LYS A 60 7.54 0.86 -9.26
C LYS A 60 6.84 -0.50 -9.11
N LEU A 61 6.27 -0.78 -7.94
CA LEU A 61 5.50 -1.99 -7.69
C LEU A 61 4.30 -2.09 -8.64
N ALA A 62 3.50 -1.02 -8.75
CA ALA A 62 2.35 -0.97 -9.65
C ALA A 62 2.74 -1.10 -11.14
N LEU A 63 3.91 -0.60 -11.54
CA LEU A 63 4.43 -0.81 -12.90
C LEU A 63 4.90 -2.25 -13.14
N SER A 64 5.43 -2.91 -12.11
CA SER A 64 5.96 -4.28 -12.22
C SER A 64 4.88 -5.37 -12.09
N GLU A 65 3.77 -5.09 -11.40
CA GLU A 65 2.71 -6.05 -11.13
C GLU A 65 1.36 -5.50 -11.62
N PRO A 66 0.84 -5.96 -12.77
CA PRO A 66 -0.39 -5.44 -13.38
C PRO A 66 -1.65 -5.56 -12.50
N LYS A 67 -1.61 -6.43 -11.49
CA LYS A 67 -2.72 -6.64 -10.55
C LYS A 67 -2.68 -5.68 -9.36
N LEU A 68 -1.62 -4.89 -9.22
CA LEU A 68 -1.45 -3.87 -8.19
C LEU A 68 -1.54 -2.49 -8.82
N LYS A 69 -2.22 -1.57 -8.13
CA LYS A 69 -2.40 -0.19 -8.55
C LYS A 69 -2.03 0.73 -7.40
N PHE A 70 -1.24 1.77 -7.69
CA PHE A 70 -0.99 2.84 -6.73
C PHE A 70 -2.16 3.84 -6.78
N ASP A 71 -2.78 4.11 -5.63
CA ASP A 71 -3.95 5.00 -5.55
C ASP A 71 -3.63 6.36 -4.92
N GLY A 72 -2.45 6.52 -4.34
CA GLY A 72 -1.99 7.77 -3.76
C GLY A 72 -1.32 7.61 -2.41
N SER A 73 -1.00 8.74 -1.81
CA SER A 73 -0.52 8.83 -0.44
C SER A 73 -1.32 9.87 0.31
N GLU A 74 -1.68 9.59 1.55
CA GLU A 74 -2.35 10.53 2.44
C GLU A 74 -1.48 10.71 3.68
N VAL A 75 -1.21 11.98 3.98
CA VAL A 75 -0.62 12.37 5.26
C VAL A 75 -1.80 12.50 6.20
N ASP A 76 -1.70 11.91 7.39
CA ASP A 76 -2.76 12.06 8.38
C ASP A 76 -2.76 13.51 8.88
N GLU A 77 -3.50 14.39 8.20
CA GLU A 77 -3.69 15.78 8.62
C GLU A 77 -4.67 15.88 9.81
N LYS A 78 -5.44 14.80 10.08
CA LYS A 78 -6.44 14.75 11.16
C LYS A 78 -5.90 14.23 12.48
N PHE A 79 -4.85 13.42 12.46
CA PHE A 79 -4.12 12.98 13.64
C PHE A 79 -2.64 13.31 13.43
N ASN A 80 -2.15 14.30 14.18
CA ASN A 80 -0.74 14.67 14.43
C ASN A 80 0.26 14.00 13.47
N ILE A 81 0.98 14.77 12.62
CA ILE A 81 1.85 14.43 11.44
C ILE A 81 2.94 13.34 11.69
N GLU A 82 2.62 12.31 12.43
CA GLU A 82 3.48 11.26 12.92
C GLU A 82 3.51 10.11 11.94
N HIS A 83 2.44 9.92 11.17
CA HIS A 83 2.27 8.80 10.25
C HIS A 83 1.79 9.24 8.88
N THR A 84 2.15 8.46 7.87
CA THR A 84 1.72 8.61 6.49
C THR A 84 1.26 7.27 5.99
N ALA A 85 0.20 7.28 5.18
CA ALA A 85 -0.31 6.09 4.51
C ALA A 85 -0.04 6.18 3.01
N VAL A 86 0.44 5.08 2.43
CA VAL A 86 0.46 4.88 0.98
C VAL A 86 -0.55 3.80 0.64
N PHE A 87 -1.40 4.07 -0.36
CA PHE A 87 -2.47 3.16 -0.73
C PHE A 87 -2.14 2.40 -2.01
N ILE A 88 -2.30 1.07 -1.93
CA ILE A 88 -2.13 0.16 -3.06
C ILE A 88 -3.37 -0.73 -3.15
N THR A 89 -4.07 -0.69 -4.27
CA THR A 89 -5.17 -1.60 -4.55
C THR A 89 -4.70 -2.81 -5.32
N ALA A 90 -5.08 -4.01 -4.87
CA ALA A 90 -4.81 -5.28 -5.54
C ALA A 90 -6.10 -5.88 -6.08
N THR A 91 -6.05 -6.50 -7.26
CA THR A 91 -7.14 -7.34 -7.78
C THR A 91 -7.00 -8.76 -7.25
N ILE A 92 -7.90 -9.15 -6.36
CA ILE A 92 -7.93 -10.42 -5.64
C ILE A 92 -8.90 -11.39 -6.31
N LYS A 93 -8.51 -12.67 -6.33
CA LYS A 93 -9.30 -13.80 -6.84
C LYS A 93 -9.11 -15.00 -5.92
#